data_AF-A0A316HLN8-F1
#
_entry.id   AF-A0A316HLN8-F1
#
_cell.length_a   1.000
_cell.length_b   1.000
_cell.length_c   1.000
_cell.angle_alpha   90.00
_cell.angle_beta   90.00
_cell.angle_gamma   90.00
#
_symmetry.space_group_name_H-M   'P 1'
#
loop_
_entity.id
_entity.type
_entity.pdbx_description
1 polymer ?
#
loop_
_entity_poly.entity_id
_entity_poly.type
_entity_poly.pdbx_seq_one_letter_code
_entity_poly.pdbx_strand_id
1 'polypeptide(L)'
;MTTRDQYMKVARQIADHLNAFHLAFKTYQVSDFDAMIKSVAGESARVSGKGDTSEQLSAALLERGFTIFPAIPDAEDGYVRVIRTNSLVGSLLNAFRYVGSGGDTELANILNAIKRRNRADDLVAPASEGDI
;
A
#
# COMPACT_ATOMS: atom_id res chain seq x y z
N MET A 1 15.77 -0.79 -22.88
CA MET A 1 15.50 -1.55 -21.64
C MET A 1 15.25 -0.54 -20.53
N THR A 2 14.19 -0.71 -19.75
CA THR A 2 13.86 0.22 -18.64
C THR A 2 14.90 0.10 -17.53
N THR A 3 15.37 1.21 -16.98
CA THR A 3 16.39 1.25 -15.93
C THR A 3 15.78 1.37 -14.54
N ARG A 4 16.54 0.97 -13.52
CA ARG A 4 16.17 1.14 -12.09
C ARG A 4 15.81 2.59 -11.76
N ASP A 5 16.55 3.56 -12.28
CA ASP A 5 16.28 4.99 -12.04
C ASP A 5 14.91 5.44 -12.57
N GLN A 6 14.43 4.83 -13.66
CA GLN A 6 13.11 5.13 -14.22
C GLN A 6 12.01 4.59 -13.31
N TYR A 7 12.16 3.38 -12.75
CA TYR A 7 11.25 2.86 -11.73
C TYR A 7 11.28 3.70 -10.44
N MET A 8 12.46 4.18 -10.02
CA MET A 8 12.60 5.08 -8.87
C MET A 8 11.93 6.43 -9.07
N LYS A 9 11.87 6.93 -10.31
CA LYS A 9 11.10 8.14 -10.67
C LYS A 9 9.60 7.89 -10.58
N VAL A 10 9.09 6.78 -11.11
CA VAL A 10 7.67 6.41 -10.98
C VAL A 10 7.30 6.22 -9.51
N ALA A 11 8.10 5.49 -8.75
CA ALA A 11 7.91 5.32 -7.31
C ALA A 11 7.92 6.67 -6.55
N ARG A 12 8.72 7.65 -7.00
CA ARG A 12 8.68 9.02 -6.47
C ARG A 12 7.36 9.70 -6.73
N GLN A 13 6.87 9.68 -7.96
CA GLN A 13 5.59 10.31 -8.30
C GLN A 13 4.44 9.74 -7.46
N ILE A 14 4.41 8.40 -7.30
CA ILE A 14 3.42 7.72 -6.45
C ILE A 14 3.59 8.15 -4.98
N ALA A 15 4.81 8.10 -4.44
CA ALA A 15 5.07 8.48 -3.06
C ALA A 15 4.69 9.94 -2.77
N ASP A 16 5.05 10.87 -3.66
CA ASP A 16 4.75 12.30 -3.54
C ASP A 16 3.23 12.52 -3.54
N HIS A 17 2.48 11.82 -4.40
CA HIS A 17 1.01 11.84 -4.40
C HIS A 17 0.44 11.34 -3.07
N LEU A 18 0.85 10.17 -2.59
CA LEU A 18 0.35 9.65 -1.32
C LEU A 18 0.74 10.53 -0.12
N ASN A 19 1.91 11.18 -0.17
CA ASN A 19 2.36 12.11 0.86
C ASN A 19 1.58 13.43 0.86
N ALA A 20 1.37 14.04 -0.30
CA ALA A 20 0.66 15.31 -0.44
C ALA A 20 -0.77 15.24 0.12
N PHE A 21 -1.42 14.08 -0.03
CA PHE A 21 -2.79 13.86 0.43
C PHE A 21 -2.87 13.07 1.74
N HIS A 22 -1.75 12.84 2.44
CA HIS A 22 -1.67 12.04 3.66
C HIS A 22 -2.37 10.67 3.59
N LEU A 23 -2.35 10.04 2.41
CA LEU A 23 -3.04 8.77 2.18
C LEU A 23 -2.23 7.61 2.75
N ALA A 24 -2.88 6.74 3.52
CA ALA A 24 -2.30 5.48 3.98
C ALA A 24 -2.16 4.45 2.84
N PHE A 25 -3.06 4.53 1.86
CA PHE A 25 -3.05 3.69 0.66
C PHE A 25 -3.79 4.35 -0.49
N LYS A 26 -3.56 3.85 -1.71
CA LYS A 26 -4.33 4.20 -2.90
C LYS A 26 -4.40 3.01 -3.86
N THR A 27 -5.58 2.79 -4.44
CA THR A 27 -5.77 1.80 -5.50
C THR A 27 -5.39 2.39 -6.85
N TYR A 28 -4.72 1.59 -7.67
CA TYR A 28 -4.30 1.89 -9.03
C TYR A 28 -4.74 0.75 -9.95
N GLN A 29 -5.04 1.08 -11.22
CA GLN A 29 -5.05 0.08 -12.27
C GLN A 29 -3.61 -0.25 -12.64
N VAL A 30 -3.33 -1.49 -13.02
CA VAL A 30 -2.00 -1.89 -13.51
C VAL A 30 -1.61 -1.09 -14.76
N SER A 31 -2.58 -0.71 -15.59
CA SER A 31 -2.38 0.19 -16.74
C SER A 31 -1.89 1.59 -16.35
N ASP A 32 -2.19 2.06 -15.14
CA ASP A 32 -1.68 3.35 -14.66
C ASP A 32 -0.17 3.29 -14.50
N PHE A 33 0.37 2.17 -14.01
CA PHE A 33 1.82 1.98 -13.88
C PHE A 33 2.51 1.89 -15.24
N ASP A 34 1.85 1.25 -16.22
CA ASP A 34 2.33 1.26 -17.61
C ASP A 34 2.38 2.68 -18.18
N ALA A 35 1.33 3.48 -17.97
CA ALA A 35 1.30 4.86 -18.41
C ALA A 35 2.39 5.71 -17.73
N MET A 36 2.56 5.55 -16.41
CA MET A 36 3.60 6.24 -15.65
C MET A 36 5.00 5.86 -16.13
N ILE A 37 5.31 4.57 -16.31
CA ILE A 37 6.65 4.18 -16.75
C ILE A 37 6.92 4.61 -18.20
N LYS A 38 5.92 4.58 -19.09
CA LYS A 38 6.07 5.08 -20.46
C LYS A 38 6.39 6.57 -20.51
N SER A 39 5.77 7.37 -19.63
CA SER A 39 6.09 8.80 -19.53
C SER A 39 7.54 9.09 -19.14
N VAL A 40 8.22 8.13 -18.48
CA VAL A 40 9.60 8.26 -17.99
C VAL A 40 10.62 7.55 -18.89
N ALA A 41 10.24 6.42 -19.49
CA ALA A 41 11.14 5.50 -20.18
C ALA A 41 10.83 5.28 -21.67
N GLY A 42 9.72 5.84 -22.17
CA GLY A 42 9.27 5.72 -23.56
C GLY A 42 8.21 4.62 -23.78
N GLU A 43 7.57 4.65 -24.96
CA GLU A 43 6.38 3.85 -25.30
C GLU A 43 6.53 2.33 -25.19
N SER A 44 7.75 1.81 -25.29
CA SER A 44 8.02 0.37 -25.15
C SER A 44 8.02 -0.13 -23.70
N ALA A 45 8.08 0.77 -22.70
CA ALA A 45 8.17 0.39 -21.31
C ALA A 45 6.83 -0.11 -20.76
N ARG A 46 6.85 -1.18 -19.97
CA ARG A 46 5.69 -1.76 -19.30
C ARG A 46 6.10 -2.33 -17.95
N VAL A 47 5.20 -2.24 -16.99
CA VAL A 47 5.24 -2.88 -15.66
C VAL A 47 4.39 -4.16 -15.67
N SER A 48 3.34 -4.20 -16.48
CA SER A 48 2.48 -5.38 -16.70
C SER A 48 3.16 -6.52 -17.51
N GLY A 49 4.39 -6.31 -17.96
CA GLY A 49 5.10 -7.23 -18.85
C GLY A 49 5.60 -8.49 -18.15
N LYS A 50 5.90 -9.54 -18.93
CA LYS A 50 6.58 -10.74 -18.43
C LYS A 50 8.02 -10.41 -17.99
N GLY A 51 8.45 -10.97 -16.86
CA GLY A 51 9.79 -10.79 -16.27
C GLY A 51 9.81 -9.83 -15.08
N ASP A 52 11.00 -9.39 -14.67
CA ASP A 52 11.23 -8.71 -13.38
C ASP A 52 10.70 -7.26 -13.31
N THR A 53 9.96 -6.77 -14.31
CA THR A 53 9.54 -5.36 -14.38
C THR A 53 8.62 -4.94 -13.23
N SER A 54 7.67 -5.80 -12.85
CA SER A 54 6.80 -5.62 -11.69
C SER A 54 7.57 -5.67 -10.38
N GLU A 55 8.61 -6.50 -10.30
CA GLU A 55 9.48 -6.62 -9.13
C GLU A 55 10.34 -5.37 -8.97
N GLN A 56 10.88 -4.81 -10.06
CA GLN A 56 11.65 -3.56 -10.04
C GLN A 56 10.80 -2.39 -9.54
N LEU A 57 9.55 -2.25 -9.98
CA LEU A 57 8.65 -1.23 -9.44
C LEU A 57 8.33 -1.49 -7.96
N SER A 58 8.08 -2.74 -7.59
CA SER A 58 7.79 -3.12 -6.20
C SER A 58 8.97 -2.82 -5.27
N ALA A 59 10.19 -3.11 -5.69
CA ALA A 59 11.41 -2.78 -4.96
C ALA A 59 11.61 -1.25 -4.84
N ALA A 60 11.39 -0.52 -5.93
CA ALA A 60 11.48 0.95 -5.93
C ALA A 60 10.47 1.60 -4.97
N LEU A 61 9.25 1.07 -4.90
CA LEU A 61 8.23 1.52 -3.93
C LEU A 61 8.58 1.13 -2.50
N LEU A 62 9.13 -0.07 -2.29
CA LEU A 62 9.57 -0.52 -0.97
C LEU A 62 10.65 0.38 -0.38
N GLU A 63 11.61 0.80 -1.20
CA GLU A 63 12.64 1.78 -0.83
C GLU A 63 12.06 3.15 -0.45
N ARG A 64 10.82 3.44 -0.83
CA ARG A 64 10.08 4.65 -0.44
C ARG A 64 9.10 4.42 0.70
N GLY A 65 9.08 3.23 1.31
CA GLY A 65 8.18 2.89 2.41
C GLY A 65 6.77 2.50 1.97
N PHE A 66 6.62 1.98 0.76
CA PHE A 66 5.33 1.51 0.23
C PHE A 66 5.42 0.07 -0.27
N THR A 67 4.33 -0.67 -0.16
CA THR A 67 4.19 -2.03 -0.71
C THR A 67 2.99 -2.10 -1.65
N ILE A 68 3.00 -3.06 -2.57
CA ILE A 68 1.92 -3.30 -3.53
C ILE A 68 1.18 -4.58 -3.11
N PHE A 69 -0.16 -4.53 -3.06
CA PHE A 69 -1.00 -5.69 -2.81
C PHE A 69 -2.29 -5.70 -3.67
N PRO A 70 -2.66 -6.82 -4.30
CA PRO A 70 -1.84 -8.03 -4.47
C PRO A 70 -0.56 -7.72 -5.27
N ALA A 71 0.34 -8.70 -5.43
CA ALA A 71 1.45 -8.49 -6.36
C ALA A 71 0.90 -8.24 -7.77
N ILE A 72 1.57 -7.42 -8.58
CA ILE A 72 1.08 -7.05 -9.92
C ILE A 72 0.76 -8.28 -10.80
N PRO A 73 1.57 -9.36 -10.82
CA PRO A 73 1.23 -10.57 -11.58
C PRO A 73 -0.04 -11.29 -11.08
N ASP A 74 -0.41 -11.10 -9.81
CA ASP A 74 -1.54 -11.75 -9.15
C ASP A 74 -2.82 -10.88 -9.19
N ALA A 75 -2.77 -9.72 -9.86
CA ALA A 75 -3.89 -8.80 -9.95
C ALA A 75 -4.89 -9.23 -11.04
N GLU A 76 -5.74 -10.22 -10.75
CA GLU A 76 -6.71 -10.81 -11.71
C GLU A 76 -7.61 -9.75 -12.37
N ASP A 77 -8.14 -8.80 -11.58
CA ASP A 77 -9.00 -7.72 -12.06
C ASP A 77 -8.21 -6.52 -12.62
N GLY A 78 -6.88 -6.60 -12.65
CA GLY A 78 -6.00 -5.51 -13.09
C GLY A 78 -5.89 -4.35 -12.11
N TYR A 79 -6.26 -4.54 -10.84
CA TYR A 79 -6.14 -3.54 -9.78
C TYR A 79 -5.17 -3.97 -8.69
N VAL A 80 -4.42 -3.00 -8.19
CA VAL A 80 -3.52 -3.17 -7.05
C VAL A 80 -3.60 -1.98 -6.13
N ARG A 81 -3.21 -2.17 -4.88
CA ARG A 81 -3.17 -1.12 -3.87
C ARG A 81 -1.72 -0.86 -3.47
N VAL A 82 -1.32 0.40 -3.55
CA VAL A 82 -0.07 0.89 -2.96
C VAL A 82 -0.36 1.29 -1.53
N ILE A 83 0.35 0.71 -0.57
CA ILE A 83 0.07 0.82 0.88
C ILE A 83 1.35 1.25 1.60
N ARG A 84 1.27 2.22 2.51
CA ARG A 84 2.40 2.56 3.40
C ARG A 84 2.75 1.37 4.29
N THR A 85 4.03 0.97 4.32
CA THR A 85 4.48 -0.19 5.09
C THR A 85 4.33 0.00 6.61
N ASN A 86 4.45 1.23 7.11
CA ASN A 86 4.27 1.57 8.52
C ASN A 86 2.82 1.92 8.91
N SER A 87 1.86 1.77 8.00
CA SER A 87 0.45 1.98 8.33
C SER A 87 -0.14 0.76 9.04
N LEU A 88 -1.23 0.96 9.79
CA LEU A 88 -2.00 -0.13 10.39
C LEU A 88 -2.42 -1.19 9.35
N VAL A 89 -2.81 -0.76 8.15
CA VAL A 89 -3.15 -1.65 7.04
C VAL A 89 -1.93 -2.45 6.58
N GLY A 90 -0.77 -1.81 6.48
CA GLY A 90 0.50 -2.47 6.17
C GLY A 90 0.89 -3.51 7.22
N SER A 91 0.76 -3.18 8.51
CA SER A 91 1.02 -4.11 9.62
C SER A 91 0.07 -5.32 9.58
N LEU A 92 -1.23 -5.09 9.38
CA LEU A 92 -2.21 -6.17 9.24
C LEU A 92 -1.88 -7.08 8.05
N LEU A 93 -1.58 -6.49 6.90
CA LEU A 93 -1.28 -7.25 5.69
C LEU A 93 -0.03 -8.13 5.87
N ASN A 94 1.02 -7.57 6.48
CA ASN A 94 2.24 -8.33 6.77
C ASN A 94 1.98 -9.49 7.73
N ALA A 95 1.17 -9.27 8.78
CA ALA A 95 0.80 -10.32 9.74
C ALA A 95 0.03 -11.47 9.09
N PHE A 96 -0.83 -11.19 8.10
CA PHE A 96 -1.52 -12.24 7.34
C PHE A 96 -0.62 -12.94 6.30
N ARG A 97 0.32 -12.22 5.69
CA ARG A 97 1.17 -12.77 4.62
C ARG A 97 2.35 -13.59 5.14
N TYR A 98 2.94 -13.20 6.28
CA TYR A 98 4.14 -13.82 6.83
C TYR A 98 3.86 -14.36 8.23
N VAL A 99 3.30 -15.57 8.29
CA VAL A 99 2.97 -16.24 9.56
C VAL A 99 4.26 -16.79 10.18
N GLY A 100 4.85 -16.04 11.12
CA GLY A 100 5.99 -16.47 11.93
C GLY A 100 5.55 -17.18 13.22
N SER A 101 6.51 -17.71 13.99
CA SER A 101 6.25 -18.37 15.28
C SER A 101 5.58 -17.48 16.34
N GLY A 102 5.60 -16.15 16.16
CA GLY A 102 4.89 -15.16 16.97
C GLY A 102 3.71 -14.47 16.27
N GLY A 103 3.36 -14.89 15.04
CA GLY A 103 2.40 -14.18 14.18
C GLY A 103 1.02 -14.02 14.81
N ASP A 104 0.51 -15.04 15.50
CA ASP A 104 -0.79 -14.98 16.18
C ASP A 104 -0.81 -13.94 17.30
N THR A 105 0.28 -13.85 18.07
CA THR A 105 0.43 -12.86 19.15
C THR A 105 0.52 -11.45 18.58
N GLU A 106 1.29 -11.26 17.50
CA GLU A 106 1.41 -9.97 16.81
C GLU A 106 0.07 -9.52 16.23
N LEU A 107 -0.64 -10.41 15.52
CA LEU A 107 -1.95 -10.13 14.97
C LEU A 107 -2.96 -9.81 16.08
N ALA A 108 -2.99 -10.59 17.16
CA ALA A 108 -3.86 -10.34 18.30
C ALA A 108 -3.57 -8.97 18.94
N ASN A 109 -2.30 -8.57 19.06
CA ASN A 109 -1.90 -7.27 19.57
C ASN A 109 -2.37 -6.13 18.67
N ILE A 110 -2.21 -6.27 17.34
CA ILE A 110 -2.70 -5.29 16.37
C ILE A 110 -4.22 -5.15 16.46
N LEU A 111 -4.97 -6.25 16.47
CA LEU A 111 -6.43 -6.25 16.60
C LEU A 111 -6.90 -5.64 17.92
N ASN A 112 -6.23 -5.96 19.03
CA ASN A 112 -6.54 -5.37 20.33
C ASN A 112 -6.28 -3.86 20.36
N ALA A 113 -5.21 -3.38 19.72
CA ALA A 113 -4.93 -1.95 19.61
C ALA A 113 -6.04 -1.22 18.83
N ILE A 114 -6.53 -1.81 17.73
CA ILE A 114 -7.66 -1.29 16.96
C ILE A 114 -8.92 -1.22 17.83
N LYS A 115 -9.26 -2.32 18.50
CA LYS A 115 -10.45 -2.41 19.36
C LYS A 115 -10.42 -1.38 20.49
N ARG A 116 -9.27 -1.19 21.14
CA ARG A 116 -9.12 -0.20 22.24
C ARG A 116 -9.27 1.23 21.76
N ARG A 117 -8.74 1.56 20.58
CA ARG A 117 -8.85 2.90 20.00
C ARG A 117 -10.31 3.30 19.77
N ASN A 118 -11.10 2.42 19.17
CA ASN A 118 -12.52 2.71 18.89
C ASN A 118 -13.37 2.80 20.17
N ARG A 119 -13.06 1.99 21.20
CA ARG A 119 -13.76 2.07 22.48
C ARG A 119 -13.58 3.41 23.20
N ALA A 120 -12.43 4.08 23.01
CA ALA A 120 -12.20 5.41 23.57
C ALA A 120 -13.08 6.47 22.90
N ASP A 121 -13.29 6.37 21.58
CA ASP A 121 -14.17 7.27 20.82
C ASP A 121 -15.65 7.06 21.21
N ASP A 122 -16.07 5.82 21.44
CA ASP A 122 -17.44 5.49 21.88
C ASP A 122 -17.79 6.03 23.28
N LEU A 123 -16.79 6.22 24.15
CA LEU A 123 -16.96 6.75 25.51
C LEU A 123 -17.01 8.28 25.57
N VAL A 124 -16.70 8.97 24.46
CA VAL A 124 -16.68 10.45 24.35
C VAL A 124 -17.95 10.98 23.65
N ALA A 125 -18.82 10.09 23.11
CA ALA A 125 -20.13 10.51 22.64
C ALA A 125 -20.90 11.16 23.82
N PRO A 126 -21.29 12.45 23.72
CA PRO A 126 -21.95 13.11 24.82
C PRO A 126 -23.27 12.38 25.10
N ALA A 127 -23.45 11.98 26.36
CA ALA A 127 -24.78 11.69 26.88
C ALA A 127 -25.66 12.86 26.46
N SER A 128 -26.64 12.60 25.61
CA SER A 128 -27.62 13.61 25.22
C SER A 128 -28.28 14.05 26.52
N GLU A 129 -27.97 15.27 26.96
CA GLU A 129 -28.78 15.98 27.93
C GLU A 129 -30.19 16.07 27.35
N GLY A 130 -31.04 15.23 27.89
CA GLY A 130 -32.42 15.10 27.49
C GLY A 130 -33.16 14.42 28.63
N ASP A 131 -33.18 15.06 29.79
CA ASP A 131 -34.22 14.81 30.76
C ASP A 131 -34.50 16.04 31.63
N ILE A 132 -35.75 16.48 31.48
CA ILE A 132 -36.61 17.39 32.28
C ILE A 132 -36.42 18.91 32.08
#